data_AF-A0A139R2C2-F1
#
_entry.id   AF-A0A139R2C2-F1
#
_cell.length_a   1.000
_cell.length_b   1.000
_cell.length_c   1.000
_cell.angle_alpha   90.00
_cell.angle_beta   90.00
_cell.angle_gamma   90.00
#
_symmetry.space_group_name_H-M   'P 1'
#
loop_
_entity.id
_entity.type
_entity.pdbx_description
1 polymer ?
#
loop_
_entity_poly.entity_id
_entity_poly.type
_entity_poly.pdbx_seq_one_letter_code
_entity_poly.pdbx_strand_id
1 'polypeptide(L)'
;MHFFGEDLTTVDLPFGDYTVELALYDEEWAELAGPTSQKVSISETDSYKTVDFFVHTFSKAALVLDFDKDLPKGTDVTIVNKDGKVTSVPAARYVKTDYGKDVYVGDYTLALNLPEGYEIYEDPDFTVLYGKQNRVKFSVIDKTGLISETNATANLEKEARYYNASLAKLLTYRDVLTSAQTILSEKHTQAEVDAALANLQVAKAALDGEETQYQALSDESDRYAGVQADPAYYNASASSRITYDTLYRSAKFILAKAQTTQEEVDTALADLVAAREALDGQATDFTALRDLSAKSAVLKVTAAKYQNASETVKDAYDQALEEALAVLANEGATQGEVDAALANLKAAEKALDGQEIIEDTDVPKEESLIPEEVIRPETPPKVEPQVSENEKGGEVAALGVVTVHKEVKASTPAKPLASPKATDELPQTSSVTQNYLLALGFTLVTLTAGIWKRRKVSKD
;
A
#
# COMPACT_ATOMS: atom_id res chain seq x y z
N MET A 1 -94.83 -5.92 -21.49
CA MET A 1 -94.23 -4.90 -22.37
C MET A 1 -94.47 -5.34 -23.80
N HIS A 2 -95.13 -4.51 -24.59
CA HIS A 2 -95.16 -4.67 -26.04
C HIS A 2 -94.07 -3.75 -26.59
N PHE A 3 -93.15 -4.31 -27.37
CA PHE A 3 -92.11 -3.56 -28.06
C PHE A 3 -92.65 -3.13 -29.43
N PHE A 4 -92.27 -1.96 -29.91
CA PHE A 4 -92.75 -1.44 -31.18
C PHE A 4 -91.91 -2.01 -32.33
N GLY A 5 -92.43 -3.01 -33.05
CA GLY A 5 -91.71 -3.67 -34.15
C GLY A 5 -90.55 -4.57 -33.67
N GLU A 6 -89.53 -4.77 -34.53
CA GLU A 6 -88.32 -5.54 -34.18
C GLU A 6 -87.30 -4.75 -33.33
N ASP A 7 -87.61 -3.51 -32.94
CA ASP A 7 -86.73 -2.66 -32.13
C ASP A 7 -86.95 -2.91 -30.63
N LEU A 8 -85.92 -3.46 -29.98
CA LEU A 8 -85.92 -3.78 -28.54
C LEU A 8 -85.64 -2.56 -27.65
N THR A 9 -85.36 -1.39 -28.22
CA THR A 9 -85.01 -0.17 -27.48
C THR A 9 -86.19 0.79 -27.26
N THR A 10 -87.32 0.53 -27.92
CA THR A 10 -88.55 1.34 -27.81
C THR A 10 -89.66 0.53 -27.12
N VAL A 11 -90.20 1.05 -26.01
CA VAL A 11 -91.22 0.36 -25.21
C VAL A 11 -92.50 1.20 -25.14
N ASP A 12 -93.64 0.57 -25.45
CA ASP A 12 -94.94 1.19 -25.22
C ASP A 12 -95.37 1.04 -23.76
N LEU A 13 -95.59 2.18 -23.11
CA LEU A 13 -96.01 2.26 -21.71
C LEU A 13 -97.27 3.14 -21.58
N PRO A 14 -98.18 2.84 -20.64
CA PRO A 14 -99.30 3.73 -20.34
C PRO A 14 -98.80 5.08 -19.79
N PHE A 15 -99.66 6.08 -19.69
CA PHE A 15 -99.28 7.35 -19.05
C PHE A 15 -98.97 7.15 -17.57
N GLY A 16 -97.91 7.80 -17.08
CA GLY A 16 -97.44 7.65 -15.72
C GLY A 16 -95.98 8.07 -15.52
N ASP A 17 -95.54 8.00 -14.27
CA ASP A 17 -94.16 8.22 -13.86
C ASP A 17 -93.41 6.90 -13.82
N TYR A 18 -92.26 6.88 -14.48
CA TYR A 18 -91.40 5.71 -14.63
C TYR A 18 -89.98 6.05 -14.18
N THR A 19 -89.29 5.02 -13.68
CA THR A 19 -87.84 5.05 -13.46
C THR A 19 -87.23 4.04 -14.42
N VAL A 20 -86.29 4.49 -15.24
CA VAL A 20 -85.50 3.63 -16.12
C VAL A 20 -84.14 3.41 -15.47
N GLU A 21 -83.78 2.14 -15.28
CA GLU A 21 -82.51 1.75 -14.66
C GLU A 21 -81.65 0.97 -15.67
N LEU A 22 -80.39 1.36 -15.80
CA LEU A 22 -79.40 0.63 -16.57
C LEU A 22 -78.91 -0.56 -15.75
N ALA A 23 -79.41 -1.75 -16.07
CA ALA A 23 -79.08 -2.97 -15.32
C ALA A 23 -77.70 -3.56 -15.68
N LEU A 24 -77.33 -3.52 -16.97
CA LEU A 24 -76.12 -4.14 -17.51
C LEU A 24 -75.60 -3.29 -18.67
N TYR A 25 -74.28 -3.13 -18.75
CA TYR A 25 -73.56 -2.59 -19.89
C TYR A 25 -72.20 -3.28 -19.99
N ASP A 26 -71.49 -3.08 -21.10
CA ASP A 26 -70.19 -3.69 -21.32
C ASP A 26 -69.09 -2.89 -20.58
N GLU A 27 -68.83 -3.27 -19.34
CA GLU A 27 -67.78 -2.68 -18.50
C GLU A 27 -66.36 -2.89 -19.05
N GLU A 28 -66.17 -3.78 -20.04
CA GLU A 28 -64.87 -4.03 -20.65
C GLU A 28 -64.49 -2.97 -21.69
N TRP A 29 -65.49 -2.36 -22.33
CA TRP A 29 -65.36 -1.42 -23.44
C TRP A 29 -65.93 -0.03 -23.15
N ALA A 30 -66.55 0.16 -22.00
CA ALA A 30 -67.19 1.41 -21.62
C ALA A 30 -67.13 1.64 -20.11
N GLU A 31 -67.03 2.89 -19.71
CA GLU A 31 -67.28 3.35 -18.33
C GLU A 31 -68.46 4.31 -18.34
N LEU A 32 -69.40 4.15 -17.40
CA LEU A 32 -70.60 4.96 -17.33
C LEU A 32 -70.28 6.43 -17.03
N ALA A 33 -70.76 7.33 -17.89
CA ALA A 33 -70.58 8.78 -17.80
C ALA A 33 -71.88 9.48 -17.35
N GLY A 34 -72.51 8.99 -16.28
CA GLY A 34 -73.78 9.51 -15.79
C GLY A 34 -74.47 8.62 -14.75
N PRO A 35 -75.69 8.97 -14.30
CA PRO A 35 -76.43 8.16 -13.35
C PRO A 35 -76.95 6.86 -13.99
N THR A 36 -76.97 5.77 -13.22
CA THR A 36 -77.53 4.46 -13.61
C THR A 36 -79.07 4.42 -13.60
N SER A 37 -79.72 5.51 -13.18
CA SER A 37 -81.18 5.58 -13.03
C SER A 37 -81.69 6.98 -13.41
N GLN A 38 -82.75 7.04 -14.21
CA GLN A 38 -83.38 8.28 -14.65
C GLN A 38 -84.90 8.18 -14.55
N LYS A 39 -85.55 9.24 -14.07
CA LYS A 39 -87.02 9.30 -13.97
C LYS A 39 -87.60 10.02 -15.18
N VAL A 40 -88.65 9.45 -15.76
CA VAL A 40 -89.40 10.03 -16.88
C VAL A 40 -90.90 9.99 -16.59
N SER A 41 -91.63 10.99 -17.07
CA SER A 41 -93.08 11.06 -16.98
C SER A 41 -93.66 11.09 -18.39
N ILE A 42 -94.61 10.22 -18.69
CA ILE A 42 -95.29 10.12 -19.99
C ILE A 42 -96.73 10.58 -19.80
N SER A 43 -97.17 11.54 -20.60
CA SER A 43 -98.52 12.11 -20.52
C SER A 43 -99.15 12.30 -21.91
N GLU A 44 -100.43 12.66 -21.96
CA GLU A 44 -101.15 12.89 -23.21
C GLU A 44 -100.50 13.99 -24.09
N THR A 45 -99.93 15.02 -23.47
CA THR A 45 -99.26 16.13 -24.16
C THR A 45 -97.79 15.86 -24.46
N ASP A 46 -97.22 14.81 -23.87
CA ASP A 46 -95.79 14.51 -23.88
C ASP A 46 -95.61 12.99 -23.86
N SER A 47 -96.04 12.39 -24.96
CA SER A 47 -96.25 10.94 -25.10
C SER A 47 -95.00 10.18 -25.55
N TYR A 48 -93.87 10.88 -25.78
CA TYR A 48 -92.62 10.29 -26.23
C TYR A 48 -91.44 10.84 -25.43
N LYS A 49 -90.66 9.95 -24.81
CA LYS A 49 -89.48 10.27 -24.01
C LYS A 49 -88.29 9.43 -24.44
N THR A 50 -87.12 10.07 -24.51
CA THR A 50 -85.84 9.41 -24.71
C THR A 50 -85.06 9.46 -23.39
N VAL A 51 -84.47 8.33 -23.00
CA VAL A 51 -83.57 8.23 -21.86
C VAL A 51 -82.21 7.77 -22.36
N ASP A 52 -81.22 8.65 -22.30
CA ASP A 52 -79.87 8.35 -22.77
C ASP A 52 -78.94 8.06 -21.60
N PHE A 53 -78.21 6.94 -21.69
CA PHE A 53 -77.09 6.62 -20.79
C PHE A 53 -75.79 6.82 -21.54
N PHE A 54 -74.98 7.80 -21.12
CA PHE A 54 -73.70 8.09 -21.74
C PHE A 54 -72.60 7.21 -21.15
N VAL A 55 -71.66 6.81 -22.01
CA VAL A 55 -70.46 6.07 -21.60
C VAL A 55 -69.21 6.70 -22.21
N HIS A 56 -68.10 6.66 -21.49
CA HIS A 56 -66.76 6.82 -22.05
C HIS A 56 -66.34 5.49 -22.64
N THR A 57 -66.15 5.43 -23.95
CA THR A 57 -65.70 4.20 -24.60
C THR A 57 -64.20 4.03 -24.42
N PHE A 58 -63.79 2.84 -23.99
CA PHE A 58 -62.40 2.44 -23.96
C PHE A 58 -62.04 1.82 -25.29
N SER A 59 -61.11 2.43 -26.00
CA SER A 59 -60.52 1.83 -27.19
C SER A 59 -59.28 1.03 -26.80
N LYS A 60 -59.20 -0.23 -27.24
CA LYS A 60 -57.97 -1.03 -27.16
C LYS A 60 -57.19 -0.92 -28.47
N ALA A 61 -55.87 -1.01 -28.37
CA ALA A 61 -54.98 -1.11 -29.52
C ALA A 61 -53.86 -2.12 -29.24
N ALA A 62 -53.38 -2.75 -30.31
CA ALA A 62 -52.26 -3.68 -30.21
C ALA A 62 -50.97 -2.93 -29.86
N LEU A 63 -50.35 -3.34 -28.76
CA LEU A 63 -49.02 -2.92 -28.32
C LEU A 63 -48.01 -4.03 -28.59
N VAL A 64 -46.87 -3.66 -29.17
CA VAL A 64 -45.68 -4.51 -29.30
C VAL A 64 -44.47 -3.75 -28.74
N LEU A 65 -43.84 -4.34 -27.74
CA LEU A 65 -42.55 -3.90 -27.19
C LEU A 65 -41.48 -4.75 -27.86
N ASP A 66 -40.59 -4.10 -28.60
CA ASP A 66 -39.58 -4.70 -29.48
C ASP A 66 -38.20 -4.43 -28.86
N PHE A 67 -37.60 -5.46 -28.26
CA PHE A 67 -36.27 -5.37 -27.68
C PHE A 67 -35.20 -5.75 -28.72
N ASP A 68 -34.05 -5.08 -28.69
CA ASP A 68 -32.93 -5.36 -29.60
C ASP A 68 -32.25 -6.72 -29.35
N LYS A 69 -32.42 -7.29 -28.15
CA LYS A 69 -31.87 -8.58 -27.71
C LYS A 69 -32.77 -9.28 -26.71
N ASP A 70 -32.46 -10.54 -26.42
CA ASP A 70 -33.16 -11.32 -25.40
C ASP A 70 -33.00 -10.68 -24.01
N LEU A 71 -34.10 -10.54 -23.27
CA LEU A 71 -34.06 -10.09 -21.89
C LEU A 71 -33.46 -11.16 -20.97
N PRO A 72 -32.82 -10.76 -19.85
CA PRO A 72 -32.31 -11.71 -18.85
C PRO A 72 -33.39 -12.69 -18.36
N LYS A 73 -32.96 -13.91 -18.02
CA LYS A 73 -33.90 -14.92 -17.52
C LYS A 73 -34.58 -14.44 -16.23
N GLY A 74 -35.89 -14.60 -16.17
CA GLY A 74 -36.71 -14.18 -15.03
C GLY A 74 -37.17 -12.73 -15.09
N THR A 75 -36.89 -12.00 -16.18
CA THR A 75 -37.44 -10.67 -16.40
C THR A 75 -38.93 -10.73 -16.77
N ASP A 76 -39.74 -10.06 -15.98
CA ASP A 76 -41.15 -9.77 -16.19
C ASP A 76 -41.30 -8.47 -16.97
N VAL A 77 -42.03 -8.53 -18.10
CA VAL A 77 -42.34 -7.35 -18.90
C VAL A 77 -43.72 -6.83 -18.51
N THR A 78 -43.74 -5.66 -17.87
CA THR A 78 -44.97 -5.00 -17.44
C THR A 78 -45.03 -3.55 -17.88
N ILE A 79 -46.24 -3.03 -18.02
CA ILE A 79 -46.49 -1.62 -18.31
C ILE A 79 -47.40 -1.04 -17.23
N VAL A 80 -47.18 0.22 -16.86
CA VAL A 80 -47.92 0.92 -15.82
C VAL A 80 -48.66 2.10 -16.45
N ASN A 81 -49.97 2.20 -16.26
CA ASN A 81 -50.74 3.34 -16.75
C ASN A 81 -50.68 4.53 -15.76
N LYS A 82 -51.29 5.67 -16.13
CA LYS A 82 -51.40 6.86 -15.25
C LYS A 82 -52.03 6.60 -13.88
N ASP A 83 -52.92 5.61 -13.78
CA ASP A 83 -53.60 5.24 -12.52
C ASP A 83 -52.75 4.29 -11.65
N GLY A 84 -51.53 3.95 -12.08
CA GLY A 84 -50.66 3.00 -11.41
C GLY A 84 -51.02 1.53 -11.64
N LYS A 85 -51.97 1.23 -12.55
CA LYS A 85 -52.38 -0.14 -12.88
C LYS A 85 -51.28 -0.83 -13.69
N VAL A 86 -50.72 -1.88 -13.10
CA VAL A 86 -49.70 -2.73 -13.73
C VAL A 86 -50.37 -3.76 -14.64
N THR A 87 -49.90 -3.85 -15.88
CA THR A 87 -50.36 -4.83 -16.87
C THR A 87 -49.16 -5.65 -17.38
N SER A 88 -49.21 -6.97 -17.21
CA SER A 88 -48.21 -7.87 -17.79
C SER A 88 -48.40 -8.00 -19.31
N VAL A 89 -47.30 -7.92 -20.04
CA VAL A 89 -47.21 -8.07 -21.49
C VAL A 89 -46.44 -9.37 -21.78
N PRO A 90 -47.09 -10.42 -22.30
CA PRO A 90 -46.45 -11.70 -22.53
C PRO A 90 -45.51 -11.66 -23.75
N ALA A 91 -44.53 -12.56 -23.76
CA ALA A 91 -43.65 -12.77 -24.90
C ALA A 91 -44.46 -13.19 -26.14
N ALA A 92 -44.08 -12.65 -27.30
CA ALA A 92 -44.69 -13.02 -28.56
C ALA A 92 -44.33 -14.46 -28.95
N ARG A 93 -45.27 -15.13 -29.64
CA ARG A 93 -45.14 -16.55 -29.97
C ARG A 93 -44.04 -16.87 -30.98
N TYR A 94 -43.72 -15.93 -31.86
CA TYR A 94 -42.88 -16.16 -33.04
C TYR A 94 -41.59 -15.33 -33.07
N VAL A 95 -41.50 -14.28 -32.25
CA VAL A 95 -40.34 -13.39 -32.17
C VAL A 95 -39.98 -13.29 -30.69
N LYS A 96 -38.82 -13.84 -30.30
CA LYS A 96 -38.44 -13.98 -28.89
C LYS A 96 -38.22 -12.64 -28.19
N THR A 97 -37.82 -11.63 -28.95
CA THR A 97 -37.54 -10.28 -28.46
C THR A 97 -38.76 -9.36 -28.48
N ASP A 98 -39.88 -9.79 -29.08
CA ASP A 98 -41.12 -9.03 -29.08
C ASP A 98 -42.00 -9.49 -27.91
N TYR A 99 -42.65 -8.53 -27.26
CA TYR A 99 -43.67 -8.75 -26.23
C TYR A 99 -44.92 -7.99 -26.65
N GLY A 100 -46.10 -8.61 -26.59
CA GLY A 100 -47.30 -7.98 -27.15
C GLY A 100 -48.60 -8.31 -26.44
N LYS A 101 -49.49 -7.32 -26.42
CA LYS A 101 -50.84 -7.41 -25.83
C LYS A 101 -51.74 -6.30 -26.35
N ASP A 102 -53.04 -6.58 -26.47
CA ASP A 102 -54.04 -5.53 -26.65
C ASP A 102 -54.27 -4.79 -25.33
N VAL A 103 -54.01 -3.49 -25.31
CA VAL A 103 -54.11 -2.63 -24.13
C VAL A 103 -54.95 -1.41 -24.45
N TYR A 104 -55.46 -0.73 -23.42
CA TYR A 104 -56.22 0.50 -23.61
C TYR A 104 -55.33 1.60 -24.23
N VAL A 105 -55.94 2.48 -25.00
CA VAL A 105 -55.29 3.66 -25.56
C VAL A 105 -54.97 4.64 -24.41
N GLY A 106 -53.74 5.14 -24.36
CA GLY A 106 -53.28 5.98 -23.26
C GLY A 106 -51.76 6.00 -23.10
N ASP A 107 -51.30 6.70 -22.07
CA ASP A 107 -49.88 6.80 -21.72
C ASP A 107 -49.50 5.69 -20.73
N TYR A 108 -48.31 5.13 -20.96
CA TYR A 108 -47.76 4.02 -20.20
C TYR A 108 -46.26 4.22 -19.95
N THR A 109 -45.80 3.64 -18.85
CA THR A 109 -44.37 3.50 -18.52
C THR A 109 -44.00 2.02 -18.55
N LEU A 110 -42.91 1.67 -19.21
CA LEU A 110 -42.31 0.34 -19.16
C LEU A 110 -41.71 0.07 -17.78
N ALA A 111 -42.08 -1.05 -17.17
CA ALA A 111 -41.54 -1.51 -15.90
C ALA A 111 -40.99 -2.94 -16.04
N LEU A 112 -39.68 -3.06 -15.79
CA LEU A 112 -38.91 -4.31 -15.86
C LEU A 112 -38.20 -4.56 -14.52
N ASN A 113 -38.12 -5.82 -14.09
CA ASN A 113 -37.27 -6.28 -12.98
C ASN A 113 -35.92 -6.81 -13.51
N LEU A 114 -35.12 -5.91 -14.08
CA LEU A 114 -33.80 -6.28 -14.61
C LEU A 114 -32.82 -6.62 -13.46
N PRO A 115 -31.95 -7.64 -13.63
CA PRO A 115 -30.88 -7.91 -12.69
C PRO A 115 -29.81 -6.83 -12.73
N GLU A 116 -28.95 -6.80 -11.70
CA GLU A 116 -27.84 -5.85 -11.61
C GLU A 116 -26.94 -5.91 -12.86
N GLY A 117 -26.56 -4.74 -13.37
CA GLY A 117 -25.77 -4.60 -14.59
C GLY A 117 -26.57 -4.57 -15.89
N TYR A 118 -27.90 -4.66 -15.84
CA TYR A 118 -28.76 -4.47 -17.00
C TYR A 118 -29.61 -3.21 -16.88
N GLU A 119 -29.79 -2.49 -17.98
CA GLU A 119 -30.67 -1.32 -18.06
C GLU A 119 -31.28 -1.16 -19.45
N ILE A 120 -32.26 -0.24 -19.57
CA ILE A 120 -32.83 0.17 -20.87
C ILE A 120 -32.31 1.55 -21.23
N TYR A 121 -31.86 1.70 -22.48
CA TYR A 121 -31.27 2.95 -22.96
C TYR A 121 -32.32 4.07 -23.11
N GLU A 122 -33.41 3.78 -23.80
CA GLU A 122 -34.47 4.74 -24.12
C GLU A 122 -35.27 5.17 -22.89
N ASP A 123 -36.13 6.17 -23.11
CA ASP A 123 -37.15 6.59 -22.16
C ASP A 123 -38.20 5.47 -22.02
N PRO A 124 -38.51 4.98 -20.79
CA PRO A 124 -39.53 3.97 -20.59
C PRO A 124 -40.95 4.47 -20.87
N ASP A 125 -41.18 5.77 -20.99
CA ASP A 125 -42.51 6.35 -21.21
C ASP A 125 -42.91 6.35 -22.70
N PHE A 126 -44.14 5.90 -22.99
CA PHE A 126 -44.70 5.87 -24.34
C PHE A 126 -46.23 5.99 -24.35
N THR A 127 -46.80 6.30 -25.52
CA THR A 127 -48.25 6.42 -25.73
C THR A 127 -48.77 5.37 -26.70
N VAL A 128 -49.82 4.66 -26.30
CA VAL A 128 -50.58 3.75 -27.15
C VAL A 128 -51.69 4.54 -27.84
N LEU A 129 -51.71 4.52 -29.17
CA LEU A 129 -52.65 5.25 -30.02
C LEU A 129 -53.65 4.32 -30.70
N TYR A 130 -54.90 4.78 -30.79
CA TYR A 130 -55.97 4.05 -31.48
C TYR A 130 -55.68 3.90 -32.98
N GLY A 131 -56.06 2.74 -33.53
CA GLY A 131 -55.95 2.47 -34.98
C GLY A 131 -54.52 2.40 -35.53
N LYS A 132 -53.50 2.45 -34.66
CA LYS A 132 -52.09 2.34 -35.04
C LYS A 132 -51.51 1.01 -34.55
N GLN A 133 -50.51 0.54 -35.28
CA GLN A 133 -49.63 -0.52 -34.78
C GLN A 133 -48.62 0.12 -33.82
N ASN A 134 -48.87 0.01 -32.51
CA ASN A 134 -48.03 0.62 -31.48
C ASN A 134 -46.80 -0.26 -31.25
N ARG A 135 -45.76 -0.08 -32.06
CA ARG A 135 -44.47 -0.75 -31.89
C ARG A 135 -43.47 0.20 -31.23
N VAL A 136 -43.06 -0.11 -30.01
CA VAL A 136 -42.10 0.68 -29.22
C VAL A 136 -40.81 -0.12 -29.12
N LYS A 137 -39.67 0.53 -29.41
CA LYS A 137 -38.37 -0.13 -29.46
C LYS A 137 -37.54 0.20 -28.23
N PHE A 138 -36.86 -0.81 -27.70
CA PHE A 138 -35.97 -0.68 -26.55
C PHE A 138 -34.65 -1.39 -26.79
N SER A 139 -33.57 -0.72 -26.43
CA SER A 139 -32.22 -1.25 -26.43
C SER A 139 -31.86 -1.67 -25.01
N VAL A 140 -31.59 -2.96 -24.83
CA VAL A 140 -31.14 -3.51 -23.56
C VAL A 140 -29.64 -3.30 -23.46
N ILE A 141 -29.14 -2.76 -22.36
CA ILE A 141 -27.72 -2.54 -22.14
C ILE A 141 -27.22 -3.56 -21.12
N ASP A 142 -26.19 -4.32 -21.50
CA ASP A 142 -25.49 -5.27 -20.63
C ASP A 142 -24.14 -4.68 -20.22
N LYS A 143 -24.03 -4.30 -18.94
CA LYS A 143 -22.83 -3.78 -18.29
C LYS A 143 -22.11 -4.83 -17.44
N THR A 144 -22.60 -6.07 -17.38
CA THR A 144 -22.10 -7.09 -16.44
C THR A 144 -20.62 -7.40 -16.65
N GLY A 145 -20.15 -7.48 -17.90
CA GLY A 145 -18.73 -7.66 -18.23
C GLY A 145 -17.86 -6.51 -17.73
N LEU A 146 -18.30 -5.26 -17.92
CA LEU A 146 -17.58 -4.07 -17.46
C LEU A 146 -17.54 -4.00 -15.92
N ILE A 147 -18.66 -4.28 -15.25
CA ILE A 147 -18.72 -4.38 -13.79
C ILE A 147 -17.73 -5.42 -13.28
N SER A 148 -17.73 -6.62 -13.87
CA SER A 148 -16.82 -7.69 -13.47
C SER A 148 -15.35 -7.29 -13.62
N GLU A 149 -14.97 -6.65 -14.72
CA GLU A 149 -13.58 -6.23 -14.97
C GLU A 149 -13.15 -5.10 -14.02
N THR A 150 -14.00 -4.10 -13.78
CA THR A 150 -13.71 -3.00 -12.84
C THR A 150 -13.55 -3.47 -11.38
N ASN A 151 -14.31 -4.49 -10.98
CA ASN A 151 -14.19 -5.11 -9.65
C ASN A 151 -12.95 -6.01 -9.53
N ALA A 152 -12.36 -6.47 -10.64
CA ALA A 152 -11.18 -7.33 -10.66
C ALA A 152 -9.85 -6.58 -10.41
N THR A 153 -9.89 -5.42 -9.75
CA THR A 153 -8.74 -4.53 -9.50
C THR A 153 -7.92 -4.90 -8.27
N ALA A 154 -8.56 -5.35 -7.18
CA ALA A 154 -7.88 -5.55 -5.89
C ALA A 154 -6.80 -6.64 -5.88
N ASN A 155 -6.93 -7.67 -6.73
CA ASN A 155 -5.91 -8.70 -6.87
C ASN A 155 -4.76 -8.25 -7.77
N LEU A 156 -5.05 -7.42 -8.77
CA LEU A 156 -4.08 -6.95 -9.75
C LEU A 156 -2.96 -6.14 -9.08
N GLU A 157 -3.28 -5.31 -8.09
CA GLU A 157 -2.30 -4.49 -7.35
C GLU A 157 -1.23 -5.32 -6.62
N LYS A 158 -1.51 -6.61 -6.38
CA LYS A 158 -0.58 -7.55 -5.72
C LYS A 158 0.32 -8.29 -6.69
N GLU A 159 0.06 -8.17 -7.99
CA GLU A 159 0.80 -8.88 -9.02
C GLU A 159 1.98 -8.04 -9.50
N ALA A 160 3.10 -8.71 -9.81
CA ALA A 160 4.32 -8.04 -10.25
C ALA A 160 4.10 -7.18 -11.50
N ARG A 161 3.26 -7.66 -12.42
CA ARG A 161 2.81 -6.89 -13.58
C ARG A 161 2.26 -5.51 -13.26
N TYR A 162 1.71 -5.30 -12.06
CA TYR A 162 1.22 -4.00 -11.63
C TYR A 162 2.26 -3.23 -10.82
N TYR A 163 2.75 -3.77 -9.70
CA TYR A 163 3.60 -2.98 -8.79
C TYR A 163 5.00 -2.70 -9.36
N ASN A 164 5.46 -3.47 -10.37
CA ASN A 164 6.67 -3.20 -11.14
C ASN A 164 6.39 -2.61 -12.53
N ALA A 165 5.14 -2.30 -12.88
CA ALA A 165 4.86 -1.69 -14.18
C ALA A 165 5.48 -0.31 -14.31
N SER A 166 5.78 0.06 -15.55
CA SER A 166 6.20 1.41 -15.88
C SER A 166 5.10 2.41 -15.54
N LEU A 167 5.51 3.58 -15.03
CA LEU A 167 4.59 4.64 -14.60
C LEU A 167 3.60 5.03 -15.70
N ALA A 168 4.05 5.06 -16.96
CA ALA A 168 3.19 5.39 -18.11
C ALA A 168 2.04 4.38 -18.30
N LYS A 169 2.31 3.08 -18.12
CA LYS A 169 1.29 2.02 -18.24
C LYS A 169 0.32 2.04 -17.07
N LEU A 170 0.82 2.27 -15.85
CA LEU A 170 0.00 2.44 -14.66
C LEU A 170 -0.97 3.62 -14.78
N LEU A 171 -0.49 4.78 -15.24
CA LEU A 171 -1.34 5.95 -15.48
C LEU A 171 -2.40 5.66 -16.55
N THR A 172 -2.01 5.03 -17.66
CA THR A 172 -2.95 4.64 -18.73
C THR A 172 -4.05 3.72 -18.19
N TYR A 173 -3.68 2.69 -17.44
CA TYR A 173 -4.63 1.77 -16.83
C TYR A 173 -5.61 2.48 -15.89
N ARG A 174 -5.10 3.35 -15.02
CA ARG A 174 -5.91 4.13 -14.07
C ARG A 174 -6.89 5.08 -14.77
N ASP A 175 -6.45 5.76 -15.83
CA ASP A 175 -7.30 6.70 -16.57
C ASP A 175 -8.42 5.96 -17.34
N VAL A 176 -8.11 4.79 -17.90
CA VAL A 176 -9.11 3.92 -18.55
C VAL A 176 -10.08 3.33 -17.53
N LEU A 177 -9.60 2.90 -16.35
CA LEU A 177 -10.45 2.43 -15.26
C LEU A 177 -11.42 3.52 -14.80
N THR A 178 -10.95 4.76 -14.69
CA THR A 178 -11.80 5.91 -14.34
C THR A 178 -12.87 6.15 -15.41
N SER A 179 -12.48 6.08 -16.69
CA SER A 179 -13.42 6.18 -17.82
C SER A 179 -14.47 5.08 -17.79
N ALA A 180 -14.07 3.82 -17.51
CA ALA A 180 -14.98 2.69 -17.35
C ALA A 180 -15.97 2.91 -16.19
N GLN A 181 -15.52 3.46 -15.06
CA GLN A 181 -16.40 3.78 -13.93
C GLN A 181 -17.43 4.86 -14.27
N THR A 182 -17.06 5.87 -15.07
CA THR A 182 -18.02 6.86 -15.59
C THR A 182 -19.09 6.20 -16.45
N ILE A 183 -18.70 5.32 -17.38
CA ILE A 183 -19.64 4.56 -18.23
C ILE A 183 -20.61 3.71 -17.41
N LEU A 184 -20.18 3.17 -16.26
CA LEU A 184 -21.05 2.42 -15.36
C LEU A 184 -22.10 3.30 -14.67
N SER A 185 -21.77 4.56 -14.36
CA SER A 185 -22.63 5.48 -13.61
C SER A 185 -23.70 6.21 -14.46
N GLU A 186 -23.52 6.26 -15.77
CA GLU A 186 -24.38 7.01 -16.69
C GLU A 186 -25.04 6.08 -17.73
N LYS A 187 -26.08 6.58 -18.43
CA LYS A 187 -26.70 5.83 -19.54
C LYS A 187 -25.82 5.90 -20.79
N HIS A 188 -25.42 4.75 -21.31
CA HIS A 188 -24.59 4.62 -22.50
C HIS A 188 -25.13 3.55 -23.45
N THR A 189 -24.76 3.66 -24.72
CA THR A 189 -25.06 2.64 -25.72
C THR A 189 -24.23 1.38 -25.48
N GLN A 190 -24.71 0.22 -25.97
CA GLN A 190 -23.96 -1.04 -25.81
C GLN A 190 -22.56 -0.94 -26.43
N ALA A 191 -22.43 -0.26 -27.57
CA ALA A 191 -21.14 -0.07 -28.24
C ALA A 191 -20.13 0.71 -27.38
N GLU A 192 -20.58 1.70 -26.60
CA GLU A 192 -19.72 2.45 -25.68
C GLU A 192 -19.31 1.60 -24.46
N VAL A 193 -20.23 0.80 -23.93
CA VAL A 193 -19.94 -0.16 -22.85
C VAL A 193 -18.92 -1.20 -23.31
N ASP A 194 -19.11 -1.78 -24.49
CA ASP A 194 -18.22 -2.77 -25.07
C ASP A 194 -16.83 -2.17 -25.36
N ALA A 195 -16.79 -0.93 -25.87
CA ALA A 195 -15.55 -0.22 -26.12
C ALA A 195 -14.80 0.08 -24.80
N ALA A 196 -15.51 0.48 -23.74
CA ALA A 196 -14.92 0.71 -22.42
C ALA A 196 -14.33 -0.58 -21.83
N LEU A 197 -15.05 -1.71 -21.95
CA LEU A 197 -14.56 -3.02 -21.53
C LEU A 197 -13.30 -3.42 -22.30
N ALA A 198 -13.32 -3.32 -23.63
CA ALA A 198 -12.18 -3.66 -24.47
C ALA A 198 -10.96 -2.78 -24.14
N ASN A 199 -11.15 -1.47 -23.96
CA ASN A 199 -10.09 -0.55 -23.60
C ASN A 199 -9.48 -0.89 -22.23
N LEU A 200 -10.33 -1.21 -21.23
CA LEU A 200 -9.86 -1.59 -19.90
C LEU A 200 -9.04 -2.89 -19.94
N GLN A 201 -9.49 -3.89 -20.70
CA GLN A 201 -8.77 -5.14 -20.90
C GLN A 201 -7.42 -4.93 -21.60
N VAL A 202 -7.38 -4.08 -22.64
CA VAL A 202 -6.13 -3.72 -23.33
C VAL A 202 -5.17 -3.01 -22.39
N ALA A 203 -5.64 -2.04 -21.61
CA ALA A 203 -4.80 -1.29 -20.68
C ALA A 203 -4.26 -2.20 -19.56
N LYS A 204 -5.08 -3.13 -19.05
CA LYS A 204 -4.68 -4.15 -18.08
C LYS A 204 -3.64 -5.11 -18.64
N ALA A 205 -3.82 -5.58 -19.88
CA ALA A 205 -2.88 -6.46 -20.55
C ALA A 205 -1.56 -5.76 -20.93
N ALA A 206 -1.57 -4.43 -21.06
CA ALA A 206 -0.40 -3.62 -21.37
C ALA A 206 0.49 -3.30 -20.17
N LEU A 207 0.07 -3.68 -18.95
CA LEU A 207 0.90 -3.61 -17.76
C LEU A 207 2.12 -4.51 -17.93
N ASP A 208 3.30 -3.92 -17.77
CA ASP A 208 4.60 -4.44 -18.20
C ASP A 208 5.55 -4.76 -17.05
N GLY A 209 5.03 -4.84 -15.82
CA GLY A 209 5.84 -5.25 -14.68
C GLY A 209 6.26 -6.72 -14.78
N GLU A 210 7.47 -7.00 -14.34
CA GLU A 210 8.01 -8.36 -14.26
C GLU A 210 8.20 -8.78 -12.81
N GLU A 211 8.34 -10.09 -12.58
CA GLU A 211 8.65 -10.62 -11.24
C GLU A 211 9.97 -10.04 -10.72
N THR A 212 9.96 -9.62 -9.46
CA THR A 212 11.13 -9.05 -8.80
C THR A 212 12.23 -10.11 -8.66
N GLN A 213 13.44 -9.76 -9.08
CA GLN A 213 14.61 -10.64 -9.06
C GLN A 213 15.43 -10.44 -7.79
N TYR A 214 15.33 -11.38 -6.84
CA TYR A 214 16.02 -11.29 -5.55
C TYR A 214 17.41 -11.96 -5.50
N GLN A 215 17.77 -12.74 -6.53
CA GLN A 215 18.93 -13.64 -6.47
C GLN A 215 20.23 -12.89 -6.14
N ALA A 216 20.53 -11.80 -6.85
CA ALA A 216 21.76 -11.06 -6.65
C ALA A 216 21.87 -10.44 -5.24
N LEU A 217 20.76 -9.93 -4.69
CA LEU A 217 20.71 -9.41 -3.33
C LEU A 217 20.87 -10.52 -2.29
N SER A 218 20.30 -11.70 -2.54
CA SER A 218 20.48 -12.89 -1.70
C SER A 218 21.94 -13.33 -1.68
N ASP A 219 22.55 -13.47 -2.86
CA ASP A 219 23.93 -13.89 -3.01
C ASP A 219 24.89 -12.95 -2.28
N GLU A 220 24.72 -11.62 -2.43
CA GLU A 220 25.55 -10.65 -1.73
C GLU A 220 25.32 -10.68 -0.21
N SER A 221 24.06 -10.86 0.23
CA SER A 221 23.75 -10.99 1.66
C SER A 221 24.38 -12.24 2.28
N ASP A 222 24.46 -13.34 1.55
CA ASP A 222 25.00 -14.60 2.06
C ASP A 222 26.53 -14.59 2.19
N ARG A 223 27.21 -13.62 1.56
CA ARG A 223 28.66 -13.36 1.75
C ARG A 223 29.00 -12.76 3.11
N TYR A 224 28.01 -12.25 3.84
CA TYR A 224 28.22 -11.50 5.09
C TYR A 224 29.13 -12.24 6.10
N ALA A 225 28.88 -13.52 6.35
CA ALA A 225 29.69 -14.31 7.28
C ALA A 225 31.16 -14.43 6.84
N GLY A 226 31.40 -14.54 5.52
CA GLY A 226 32.74 -14.58 4.96
C GLY A 226 33.44 -13.22 5.06
N VAL A 227 32.71 -12.13 4.82
CA VAL A 227 33.24 -10.76 4.97
C VAL A 227 33.61 -10.47 6.42
N GLN A 228 32.83 -10.94 7.41
CA GLN A 228 33.15 -10.74 8.82
C GLN A 228 34.46 -11.40 9.27
N ALA A 229 34.87 -12.48 8.58
CA ALA A 229 36.14 -13.15 8.81
C ALA A 229 37.31 -12.54 8.03
N ASP A 230 37.08 -11.53 7.19
CA ASP A 230 38.10 -10.86 6.40
C ASP A 230 38.74 -9.69 7.19
N PRO A 231 40.07 -9.49 7.14
CA PRO A 231 40.74 -8.35 7.77
C PRO A 231 40.20 -7.00 7.34
N ALA A 232 39.68 -6.88 6.10
CA ALA A 232 39.00 -5.68 5.65
C ALA A 232 37.83 -5.29 6.57
N TYR A 233 37.17 -6.26 7.20
CA TYR A 233 36.11 -6.03 8.17
C TYR A 233 36.61 -5.93 9.61
N TYR A 234 37.28 -6.95 10.16
CA TYR A 234 37.56 -6.95 11.60
C TYR A 234 38.62 -5.92 12.02
N ASN A 235 39.51 -5.50 11.11
CA ASN A 235 40.43 -4.37 11.31
C ASN A 235 39.85 -3.03 10.81
N ALA A 236 38.61 -3.00 10.29
CA ALA A 236 37.99 -1.76 9.83
C ALA A 236 37.59 -0.85 11.00
N SER A 237 37.43 0.43 10.69
CA SER A 237 36.88 1.42 11.60
C SER A 237 35.47 1.01 12.06
N ALA A 238 35.12 1.40 13.29
CA ALA A 238 33.81 1.11 13.84
C ALA A 238 32.68 1.68 12.95
N SER A 239 32.89 2.85 12.35
CA SER A 239 31.94 3.48 11.42
C SER A 239 31.69 2.62 10.17
N SER A 240 32.74 2.13 9.52
CA SER A 240 32.61 1.35 8.29
C SER A 240 31.90 0.01 8.54
N ARG A 241 32.21 -0.66 9.66
CA ARG A 241 31.51 -1.88 10.09
C ARG A 241 30.02 -1.62 10.37
N ILE A 242 29.69 -0.59 11.15
CA ILE A 242 28.30 -0.25 11.47
C ILE A 242 27.49 0.02 10.20
N THR A 243 28.06 0.73 9.23
CA THR A 243 27.40 0.98 7.93
C THR A 243 27.12 -0.32 7.19
N TYR A 244 28.11 -1.20 7.06
CA TYR A 244 27.96 -2.49 6.40
C TYR A 244 26.90 -3.38 7.08
N ASP A 245 26.98 -3.54 8.40
CA ASP A 245 26.03 -4.34 9.19
C ASP A 245 24.59 -3.81 9.10
N THR A 246 24.43 -2.49 9.06
CA THR A 246 23.13 -1.83 8.92
C THR A 246 22.51 -2.10 7.54
N LEU A 247 23.32 -2.01 6.48
CA LEU A 247 22.86 -2.27 5.12
C LEU A 247 22.60 -3.75 4.88
N TYR A 248 23.37 -4.65 5.49
CA TYR A 248 23.07 -6.08 5.50
C TYR A 248 21.69 -6.38 6.13
N ARG A 249 21.38 -5.79 7.29
CA ARG A 249 20.07 -5.91 7.92
C ARG A 249 18.95 -5.34 7.06
N SER A 250 19.21 -4.23 6.36
CA SER A 250 18.27 -3.62 5.43
C SER A 250 18.01 -4.52 4.22
N ALA A 251 19.05 -5.13 3.64
CA ALA A 251 18.92 -6.12 2.57
C ALA A 251 18.09 -7.33 3.00
N LYS A 252 18.32 -7.89 4.19
CA LYS A 252 17.49 -9.00 4.73
C LYS A 252 16.03 -8.58 4.96
N PHE A 253 15.77 -7.33 5.32
CA PHE A 253 14.41 -6.80 5.42
C PHE A 253 13.73 -6.72 4.04
N ILE A 254 14.42 -6.19 3.03
CA ILE A 254 13.93 -6.11 1.64
C ILE A 254 13.63 -7.49 1.07
N LEU A 255 14.50 -8.49 1.33
CA LEU A 255 14.30 -9.88 0.92
C LEU A 255 13.06 -10.54 1.56
N ALA A 256 12.62 -10.07 2.74
CA ALA A 256 11.46 -10.59 3.44
C ALA A 256 10.17 -9.80 3.19
N LYS A 257 10.27 -8.60 2.61
CA LYS A 257 9.15 -7.71 2.32
C LYS A 257 8.36 -8.23 1.12
N ALA A 258 7.03 -8.27 1.24
CA ALA A 258 6.14 -8.61 0.13
C ALA A 258 5.99 -7.44 -0.85
N GLN A 259 5.76 -7.75 -2.14
CA GLN A 259 5.54 -6.74 -3.21
C GLN A 259 6.69 -5.71 -3.30
N THR A 260 7.91 -6.14 -3.01
CA THR A 260 9.11 -5.31 -3.17
C THR A 260 9.34 -5.04 -4.64
N THR A 261 9.60 -3.78 -5.00
CA THR A 261 9.84 -3.44 -6.40
C THR A 261 11.24 -3.82 -6.84
N GLN A 262 11.46 -3.97 -8.15
CA GLN A 262 12.81 -4.22 -8.67
C GLN A 262 13.79 -3.09 -8.29
N GLU A 263 13.34 -1.84 -8.29
CA GLU A 263 14.14 -0.68 -7.90
C GLU A 263 14.59 -0.73 -6.43
N GLU A 264 13.72 -1.19 -5.52
CA GLU A 264 14.07 -1.38 -4.10
C GLU A 264 15.15 -2.45 -3.93
N VAL A 265 15.06 -3.57 -4.66
CA VAL A 265 16.08 -4.63 -4.63
C VAL A 265 17.41 -4.16 -5.21
N ASP A 266 17.37 -3.49 -6.36
CA ASP A 266 18.57 -2.98 -7.04
C ASP A 266 19.30 -1.94 -6.19
N THR A 267 18.55 -1.05 -5.52
CA THR A 267 19.11 -0.06 -4.59
C THR A 267 19.75 -0.73 -3.38
N ALA A 268 19.06 -1.67 -2.75
CA ALA A 268 19.60 -2.40 -1.60
C ALA A 268 20.87 -3.19 -1.96
N LEU A 269 20.92 -3.78 -3.16
CA LEU A 269 22.09 -4.48 -3.67
C LEU A 269 23.26 -3.51 -3.88
N ALA A 270 23.02 -2.39 -4.57
CA ALA A 270 24.04 -1.38 -4.82
C ALA A 270 24.62 -0.81 -3.53
N ASP A 271 23.75 -0.49 -2.56
CA ASP A 271 24.17 0.04 -1.26
C ASP A 271 24.99 -0.99 -0.46
N LEU A 272 24.55 -2.26 -0.42
CA LEU A 272 25.26 -3.31 0.30
C LEU A 272 26.65 -3.58 -0.31
N VAL A 273 26.74 -3.63 -1.65
CA VAL A 273 28.01 -3.79 -2.35
C VAL A 273 28.94 -2.61 -2.08
N ALA A 274 28.43 -1.38 -2.19
CA ALA A 274 29.22 -0.17 -1.93
C ALA A 274 29.74 -0.13 -0.49
N ALA A 275 28.94 -0.55 0.50
CA ALA A 275 29.37 -0.62 1.88
C ALA A 275 30.43 -1.69 2.13
N ARG A 276 30.31 -2.87 1.48
CA ARG A 276 31.35 -3.90 1.52
C ARG A 276 32.67 -3.39 0.95
N GLU A 277 32.62 -2.70 -0.19
CA GLU A 277 33.81 -2.14 -0.85
C GLU A 277 34.41 -0.95 -0.09
N ALA A 278 33.61 -0.27 0.73
CA ALA A 278 34.05 0.84 1.58
C ALA A 278 34.65 0.40 2.92
N LEU A 279 34.72 -0.91 3.21
CA LEU A 279 35.42 -1.43 4.38
C LEU A 279 36.90 -1.02 4.31
N ASP A 280 37.36 -0.34 5.37
CA ASP A 280 38.66 0.36 5.41
C ASP A 280 39.74 -0.42 6.17
N GLY A 281 39.43 -1.64 6.63
CA GLY A 281 40.39 -2.51 7.30
C GLY A 281 41.51 -2.93 6.35
N GLN A 282 42.69 -3.15 6.93
CA GLN A 282 43.86 -3.64 6.20
C GLN A 282 44.25 -5.02 6.70
N ALA A 283 45.00 -5.75 5.87
CA ALA A 283 45.63 -6.99 6.31
C ALA A 283 46.48 -6.73 7.58
N THR A 284 46.38 -7.63 8.55
CA THR A 284 47.17 -7.55 9.77
C THR A 284 48.67 -7.65 9.45
N ASP A 285 49.47 -6.69 9.93
CA ASP A 285 50.92 -6.69 9.75
C ASP A 285 51.63 -7.34 10.93
N PHE A 286 52.13 -8.56 10.70
CA PHE A 286 52.88 -9.34 11.69
C PHE A 286 54.39 -9.07 11.67
N THR A 287 54.90 -8.25 10.75
CA THR A 287 56.34 -8.14 10.44
C THR A 287 57.16 -7.77 11.66
N ALA A 288 56.78 -6.70 12.36
CA ALA A 288 57.53 -6.20 13.51
C ALA A 288 57.52 -7.19 14.70
N LEU A 289 56.40 -7.85 14.95
CA LEU A 289 56.28 -8.86 16.00
C LEU A 289 57.11 -10.10 15.70
N ARG A 290 57.09 -10.55 14.44
CA ARG A 290 57.90 -11.68 13.96
C ARG A 290 59.38 -11.40 14.08
N ASP A 291 59.83 -10.22 13.65
CA ASP A 291 61.24 -9.82 13.70
C ASP A 291 61.75 -9.72 15.14
N LEU A 292 60.95 -9.17 16.06
CA LEU A 292 61.32 -9.07 17.47
C LEU A 292 61.40 -10.45 18.13
N SER A 293 60.38 -11.30 17.92
CA SER A 293 60.34 -12.66 18.46
C SER A 293 61.52 -13.51 17.97
N ALA A 294 61.92 -13.34 16.70
CA ALA A 294 63.11 -14.00 16.16
C ALA A 294 64.41 -13.53 16.83
N LYS A 295 64.53 -12.22 17.14
CA LYS A 295 65.69 -11.68 17.88
C LYS A 295 65.74 -12.16 19.32
N SER A 296 64.60 -12.43 19.96
CA SER A 296 64.52 -12.95 21.32
C SER A 296 65.30 -14.26 21.49
N ALA A 297 65.25 -15.16 20.51
CA ALA A 297 66.00 -16.43 20.55
C ALA A 297 67.52 -16.21 20.66
N VAL A 298 68.06 -15.21 19.95
CA VAL A 298 69.48 -14.86 20.01
C VAL A 298 69.79 -14.15 21.33
N LEU A 299 68.98 -13.17 21.70
CA LEU A 299 69.13 -12.38 22.93
C LEU A 299 69.22 -13.28 24.17
N LYS A 300 68.36 -14.30 24.27
CA LYS A 300 68.33 -15.25 25.40
C LYS A 300 69.65 -16.00 25.59
N VAL A 301 70.41 -16.24 24.51
CA VAL A 301 71.67 -16.99 24.57
C VAL A 301 72.86 -16.06 24.71
N THR A 302 72.84 -14.90 24.05
CA THR A 302 74.03 -14.06 23.88
C THR A 302 74.09 -12.82 24.78
N ALA A 303 72.95 -12.33 25.30
CA ALA A 303 72.92 -11.05 25.98
C ALA A 303 73.00 -11.20 27.51
N ALA A 304 74.02 -10.60 28.14
CA ALA A 304 74.18 -10.59 29.60
C ALA A 304 72.96 -9.99 30.31
N LYS A 305 72.27 -9.02 29.68
CA LYS A 305 71.01 -8.46 30.17
C LYS A 305 69.92 -9.49 30.42
N TYR A 306 69.92 -10.60 29.68
CA TYR A 306 69.01 -11.72 29.93
C TYR A 306 69.67 -12.77 30.81
N GLN A 307 70.88 -13.24 30.48
CA GLN A 307 71.52 -14.36 31.18
C GLN A 307 71.73 -14.11 32.69
N ASN A 308 72.05 -12.87 33.05
CA ASN A 308 72.30 -12.45 34.43
C ASN A 308 71.11 -11.71 35.06
N ALA A 309 69.96 -11.66 34.38
CA ALA A 309 68.75 -11.05 34.94
C ALA A 309 68.20 -11.86 36.11
N SER A 310 67.43 -11.18 36.96
CA SER A 310 66.63 -11.82 38.01
C SER A 310 65.63 -12.81 37.41
N GLU A 311 65.41 -13.94 38.10
CA GLU A 311 64.55 -15.02 37.60
C GLU A 311 63.13 -14.52 37.28
N THR A 312 62.59 -13.66 38.14
CA THR A 312 61.28 -13.04 37.94
C THR A 312 61.17 -12.21 36.66
N VAL A 313 62.26 -11.55 36.25
CA VAL A 313 62.29 -10.72 35.05
C VAL A 313 62.51 -11.58 33.79
N LYS A 314 63.27 -12.68 33.90
CA LYS A 314 63.39 -13.69 32.84
C LYS A 314 62.05 -14.35 32.55
N ASP A 315 61.35 -14.79 33.59
CA ASP A 315 60.03 -15.42 33.47
C ASP A 315 59.03 -14.48 32.80
N ALA A 316 59.02 -13.20 33.18
CA ALA A 316 58.16 -12.19 32.56
C ALA A 316 58.48 -11.98 31.06
N TYR A 317 59.76 -12.00 30.69
CA TYR A 317 60.18 -11.92 29.28
C TYR A 317 59.79 -13.16 28.49
N ASP A 318 59.98 -14.34 29.07
CA ASP A 318 59.65 -15.61 28.44
C ASP A 318 58.15 -15.77 28.23
N GLN A 319 57.34 -15.35 29.20
CA GLN A 319 55.89 -15.30 29.07
C GLN A 319 55.46 -14.33 27.96
N ALA A 320 56.01 -13.11 27.92
CA ALA A 320 55.69 -12.14 26.87
C ALA A 320 56.08 -12.65 25.46
N LEU A 321 57.16 -13.43 25.36
CA LEU A 321 57.56 -14.08 24.11
C LEU A 321 56.60 -15.22 23.72
N GLU A 322 56.14 -16.02 24.68
CA GLU A 322 55.14 -17.06 24.43
C GLU A 322 53.82 -16.46 23.92
N GLU A 323 53.34 -15.38 24.55
CA GLU A 323 52.16 -14.63 24.11
C GLU A 323 52.34 -14.05 22.69
N ALA A 324 53.52 -13.49 22.38
CA ALA A 324 53.84 -13.00 21.04
C ALA A 324 53.83 -14.12 19.98
N LEU A 325 54.37 -15.29 20.31
CA LEU A 325 54.36 -16.46 19.42
C LEU A 325 52.94 -17.01 19.23
N ALA A 326 52.10 -16.99 20.27
CA ALA A 326 50.70 -17.38 20.18
C ALA A 326 49.91 -16.46 19.23
N VAL A 327 50.13 -15.15 19.30
CA VAL A 327 49.52 -14.18 18.37
C VAL A 327 50.01 -14.39 16.94
N LEU A 328 51.31 -14.66 16.73
CA LEU A 328 51.87 -14.97 15.41
C LEU A 328 51.30 -16.26 14.80
N ALA A 329 50.85 -17.20 15.63
CA ALA A 329 50.23 -18.45 15.18
C ALA A 329 48.73 -18.30 14.87
N ASN A 330 48.09 -17.19 15.27
CA ASN A 330 46.69 -16.92 15.00
C ASN A 330 46.55 -16.12 13.69
N GLU A 331 46.18 -16.79 12.59
CA GLU A 331 45.96 -16.15 11.28
C GLU A 331 44.84 -15.09 11.30
N GLY A 332 43.90 -15.19 12.23
CA GLY A 332 42.82 -14.22 12.44
C GLY A 332 43.14 -13.12 13.46
N ALA A 333 44.39 -12.99 13.91
CA ALA A 333 44.74 -11.94 14.86
C ALA A 333 44.48 -10.55 14.26
N THR A 334 43.89 -9.69 15.08
CA THR A 334 43.65 -8.29 14.75
C THR A 334 44.93 -7.48 14.84
N GLN A 335 44.99 -6.33 14.16
CA GLN A 335 46.14 -5.43 14.28
C GLN A 335 46.36 -4.99 15.74
N GLY A 336 45.30 -4.79 16.51
CA GLY A 336 45.39 -4.44 17.94
C GLY A 336 46.04 -5.53 18.79
N GLU A 337 45.76 -6.81 18.53
CA GLU A 337 46.39 -7.93 19.24
C GLU A 337 47.89 -8.03 18.91
N VAL A 338 48.25 -7.83 17.64
CA VAL A 338 49.66 -7.81 17.21
C VAL A 338 50.42 -6.65 17.84
N ASP A 339 49.84 -5.45 17.81
CA ASP A 339 50.45 -4.26 18.40
C ASP A 339 50.61 -4.38 19.92
N ALA A 340 49.63 -4.97 20.61
CA ALA A 340 49.68 -5.22 22.04
C ALA A 340 50.77 -6.24 22.40
N ALA A 341 50.83 -7.38 21.69
CA ALA A 341 51.89 -8.37 21.90
C ALA A 341 53.29 -7.80 21.63
N LEU A 342 53.42 -6.98 20.57
CA LEU A 342 54.68 -6.29 20.26
C LEU A 342 55.09 -5.32 21.37
N ALA A 343 54.15 -4.53 21.89
CA ALA A 343 54.40 -3.60 22.97
C ALA A 343 54.80 -4.33 24.26
N ASN A 344 54.10 -5.42 24.60
CA ASN A 344 54.38 -6.26 25.77
C ASN A 344 55.79 -6.87 25.69
N LEU A 345 56.15 -7.47 24.55
CA LEU A 345 57.47 -8.06 24.34
C LEU A 345 58.59 -7.00 24.43
N LYS A 346 58.39 -5.81 23.84
CA LYS A 346 59.35 -4.69 23.97
C LYS A 346 59.49 -4.21 25.42
N ALA A 347 58.39 -4.10 26.15
CA ALA A 347 58.40 -3.67 27.55
C ALA A 347 59.16 -4.67 28.43
N ALA A 348 58.90 -5.98 28.24
CA ALA A 348 59.62 -7.03 28.94
C ALA A 348 61.12 -7.05 28.56
N GLU A 349 61.46 -6.87 27.29
CA GLU A 349 62.87 -6.79 26.86
C GLU A 349 63.61 -5.61 27.52
N LYS A 350 62.93 -4.49 27.72
CA LYS A 350 63.49 -3.31 28.39
C LYS A 350 63.64 -3.50 29.90
N ALA A 351 62.80 -4.35 30.50
CA ALA A 351 62.81 -4.63 31.94
C ALA A 351 63.94 -5.56 32.37
N LEU A 352 64.56 -6.28 31.42
CA LEU A 352 65.74 -7.14 31.64
C LEU A 352 66.83 -6.37 32.42
N ASP A 353 67.18 -6.87 33.60
CA ASP A 353 68.00 -6.19 34.62
C ASP A 353 69.42 -6.78 34.76
N GLY A 354 69.78 -7.77 33.96
CA GLY A 354 71.11 -8.37 33.97
C GLY A 354 72.20 -7.37 33.58
N GLN A 355 73.35 -7.46 34.22
CA GLN A 355 74.53 -6.66 33.88
C GLN A 355 75.66 -7.57 33.38
N GLU A 356 76.59 -7.00 32.60
CA GLU A 356 77.83 -7.69 32.30
C GLU A 356 78.61 -7.91 33.60
N ILE A 357 79.03 -9.14 33.84
CA ILE A 357 79.95 -9.45 34.94
C ILE A 357 81.33 -9.01 34.43
N ILE A 358 81.79 -7.85 34.90
CA ILE A 358 83.19 -7.47 34.76
C ILE A 358 83.94 -8.32 35.79
N GLU A 359 84.63 -9.37 35.34
CA GLU A 359 85.60 -10.06 36.19
C GLU A 359 86.76 -9.08 36.47
N ASP A 360 86.76 -8.53 37.68
CA ASP A 360 87.85 -7.69 38.19
C ASP A 360 89.10 -8.56 38.36
N THR A 361 90.01 -8.53 37.39
CA THR A 361 91.37 -9.02 37.60
C THR A 361 92.17 -7.99 38.39
N ASP A 362 92.33 -8.26 39.68
CA ASP A 362 93.23 -7.59 40.63
C ASP A 362 94.62 -7.26 40.05
N VAL A 363 95.01 -5.98 40.07
CA VAL A 363 96.41 -5.52 40.21
C VAL A 363 96.45 -4.26 41.10
N PRO A 364 97.26 -4.22 42.18
CA PRO A 364 97.27 -3.11 43.13
C PRO A 364 98.24 -1.96 42.81
N LYS A 365 97.78 -0.74 43.15
CA LYS A 365 98.46 0.48 43.65
C LYS A 365 99.64 1.10 42.89
N GLU A 366 99.49 2.39 42.54
CA GLU A 366 100.26 3.43 43.23
C GLU A 366 99.56 4.81 43.22
N GLU A 367 99.80 5.53 44.30
CA GLU A 367 99.07 6.66 44.85
C GLU A 367 99.95 7.91 44.70
N SER A 368 99.43 8.99 44.10
CA SER A 368 100.10 10.31 44.20
C SER A 368 99.09 11.46 44.21
N LEU A 369 98.68 11.80 45.44
CA LEU A 369 98.69 13.15 46.01
C LEU A 369 97.94 14.30 45.29
N ILE A 370 96.82 14.66 45.92
CA ILE A 370 95.94 15.86 45.89
C ILE A 370 96.71 17.19 45.98
N PRO A 371 96.15 18.38 45.61
CA PRO A 371 95.01 19.02 46.33
C PRO A 371 93.95 19.78 45.49
N GLU A 372 92.80 20.00 46.15
CA GLU A 372 91.62 20.80 45.75
C GLU A 372 91.92 22.21 45.22
N GLU A 373 91.14 22.68 44.22
CA GLU A 373 90.55 24.02 44.30
C GLU A 373 89.23 24.15 43.51
N VAL A 374 88.39 24.98 44.10
CA VAL A 374 86.98 25.27 43.89
C VAL A 374 86.80 26.36 42.81
N ILE A 375 85.60 26.40 42.23
CA ILE A 375 84.83 27.57 41.72
C ILE A 375 84.37 27.45 40.24
N ARG A 376 83.05 27.59 40.11
CA ARG A 376 82.14 27.58 38.94
C ARG A 376 82.02 29.01 38.32
N PRO A 377 81.01 29.35 37.48
CA PRO A 377 80.45 28.74 36.24
C PRO A 377 80.29 29.79 35.09
N GLU A 378 79.47 29.44 34.09
CA GLU A 378 78.66 30.29 33.18
C GLU A 378 79.30 30.69 31.82
N THR A 379 78.88 30.17 30.66
CA THR A 379 77.68 30.55 29.84
C THR A 379 77.88 29.96 28.39
N PRO A 380 77.02 30.17 27.36
CA PRO A 380 75.56 29.93 27.15
C PRO A 380 75.33 29.23 25.75
N PRO A 381 74.18 29.35 25.03
CA PRO A 381 72.76 29.32 25.39
C PRO A 381 72.02 28.13 24.72
N LYS A 382 70.80 27.80 25.19
CA LYS A 382 69.81 27.12 24.33
C LYS A 382 68.37 27.54 24.65
N VAL A 383 67.63 27.71 23.56
CA VAL A 383 66.26 28.20 23.37
C VAL A 383 65.20 27.22 23.89
N GLU A 384 64.14 27.79 24.48
CA GLU A 384 62.72 27.40 24.74
C GLU A 384 62.14 26.06 24.18
N PRO A 385 60.96 25.56 24.68
CA PRO A 385 59.89 26.27 25.44
C PRO A 385 59.32 25.57 26.71
N GLN A 386 58.49 26.34 27.42
CA GLN A 386 57.79 26.09 28.70
C GLN A 386 56.35 25.54 28.52
N VAL A 387 55.90 24.56 29.33
CA VAL A 387 54.94 24.62 30.50
C VAL A 387 53.44 24.75 30.10
N SER A 388 52.62 23.69 30.22
CA SER A 388 51.74 23.21 31.35
C SER A 388 50.39 23.95 31.47
N GLU A 389 49.25 23.28 31.71
CA GLU A 389 48.79 22.89 33.06
C GLU A 389 47.67 21.82 33.01
N ASN A 390 47.86 20.76 33.81
CA ASN A 390 46.81 19.99 34.51
C ASN A 390 46.61 20.69 35.88
N GLU A 391 45.53 20.57 36.68
CA GLU A 391 44.87 19.34 37.16
C GLU A 391 43.77 19.67 38.21
N LYS A 392 42.98 18.61 38.54
CA LYS A 392 42.14 18.35 39.74
C LYS A 392 40.76 19.03 39.83
N GLY A 393 39.64 18.35 40.19
CA GLY A 393 39.39 16.98 40.65
C GLY A 393 38.31 16.96 41.75
N GLY A 394 37.40 15.96 41.73
CA GLY A 394 36.36 15.66 42.74
C GLY A 394 34.94 16.03 42.29
N GLU A 395 33.83 15.33 42.58
CA GLU A 395 33.49 14.14 43.36
C GLU A 395 32.05 13.71 42.94
N VAL A 396 31.66 12.50 43.33
CA VAL A 396 30.46 11.71 42.95
C VAL A 396 29.08 12.24 43.46
N ALA A 397 27.99 11.93 42.73
CA ALA A 397 26.63 11.68 43.31
C ALA A 397 25.64 11.13 42.27
N ALA A 398 24.70 10.29 42.74
CA ALA A 398 23.74 9.51 41.96
C ALA A 398 22.28 10.04 42.03
N LEU A 399 21.48 9.58 41.06
CA LEU A 399 20.02 9.30 41.08
C LEU A 399 19.01 10.43 41.35
N GLY A 400 18.13 10.70 40.37
CA GLY A 400 16.87 11.41 40.58
C GLY A 400 16.11 11.74 39.29
N VAL A 401 15.01 11.03 39.06
CA VAL A 401 13.99 11.29 38.03
C VAL A 401 13.17 12.55 38.41
N VAL A 402 12.71 13.31 37.40
CA VAL A 402 11.39 13.99 37.26
C VAL A 402 11.49 15.35 36.52
N THR A 403 10.90 15.34 35.32
CA THR A 403 10.04 16.33 34.62
C THR A 403 10.16 17.85 34.88
N VAL A 404 10.23 18.64 33.79
CA VAL A 404 9.90 20.08 33.76
C VAL A 404 8.81 20.37 32.72
N HIS A 405 7.90 21.27 33.10
CA HIS A 405 6.69 21.71 32.42
C HIS A 405 6.95 22.68 31.25
N LYS A 406 6.02 22.70 30.27
CA LYS A 406 5.65 23.93 29.56
C LYS A 406 4.14 23.97 29.31
N GLU A 407 3.54 25.09 29.68
CA GLU A 407 2.10 25.40 29.66
C GLU A 407 1.50 25.40 28.25
N VAL A 408 0.27 24.88 28.12
CA VAL A 408 -0.81 25.52 27.33
C VAL A 408 -2.16 25.30 28.06
N LYS A 409 -2.97 26.36 28.01
CA LYS A 409 -4.24 26.68 28.70
C LYS A 409 -5.35 25.62 28.71
N ALA A 410 -5.85 25.40 29.94
CA ALA A 410 -7.25 25.45 30.42
C ALA A 410 -8.43 25.06 29.52
N SER A 411 -9.14 23.99 29.91
CA SER A 411 -10.58 24.02 30.23
C SER A 411 -10.98 22.86 31.16
N THR A 412 -11.84 23.17 32.13
CA THR A 412 -12.21 22.48 33.38
C THR A 412 -13.21 21.29 33.19
N PRO A 413 -13.68 20.56 34.23
CA PRO A 413 -13.47 19.11 34.36
C PRO A 413 -14.76 18.26 34.55
N ALA A 414 -14.68 16.93 34.45
CA ALA A 414 -15.57 16.05 35.19
C ALA A 414 -14.98 14.65 35.43
N LYS A 415 -15.37 14.10 36.58
CA LYS A 415 -14.83 13.01 37.40
C LYS A 415 -15.13 11.59 36.86
N PRO A 416 -14.33 10.55 37.21
CA PRO A 416 -14.48 9.19 36.69
C PRO A 416 -15.30 8.27 37.62
N LEU A 417 -16.00 7.27 37.07
CA LEU A 417 -16.55 6.15 37.83
C LEU A 417 -16.51 4.83 37.02
N ALA A 418 -15.88 3.82 37.63
CA ALA A 418 -16.24 2.40 37.71
C ALA A 418 -16.57 1.57 36.43
N SER A 419 -15.81 0.48 36.25
CA SER A 419 -16.25 -0.78 35.60
C SER A 419 -17.49 -1.36 36.33
N PRO A 420 -18.38 -2.20 35.72
CA PRO A 420 -18.02 -3.55 35.23
C PRO A 420 -18.93 -4.22 34.13
N LYS A 421 -18.45 -5.37 33.63
CA LYS A 421 -19.14 -6.63 33.21
C LYS A 421 -20.46 -6.66 32.38
N ALA A 422 -20.40 -7.59 31.40
CA ALA A 422 -21.38 -8.62 31.01
C ALA A 422 -22.35 -8.34 29.84
N THR A 423 -22.09 -9.12 28.77
CA THR A 423 -22.98 -10.01 28.00
C THR A 423 -24.26 -9.47 27.34
N ASP A 424 -24.37 -9.86 26.06
CA ASP A 424 -25.54 -10.28 25.29
C ASP A 424 -26.05 -9.42 24.12
N GLU A 425 -26.27 -10.18 23.04
CA GLU A 425 -27.15 -10.00 21.88
C GLU A 425 -26.81 -9.02 20.75
N LEU A 426 -26.59 -9.63 19.57
CA LEU A 426 -26.82 -9.06 18.24
C LEU A 426 -28.24 -8.50 18.12
N PRO A 427 -28.43 -7.51 17.25
CA PRO A 427 -29.28 -7.77 16.10
C PRO A 427 -28.58 -7.47 14.78
N GLN A 428 -28.85 -8.32 13.79
CA GLN A 428 -28.66 -8.00 12.39
C GLN A 428 -29.59 -6.86 11.99
N THR A 429 -29.07 -5.85 11.29
CA THR A 429 -29.81 -5.16 10.24
C THR A 429 -28.87 -4.74 9.10
N SER A 430 -29.21 -5.25 7.92
CA SER A 430 -29.35 -4.48 6.68
C SER A 430 -28.11 -3.83 6.05
N SER A 431 -27.75 -4.43 4.92
CA SER A 431 -27.24 -3.82 3.69
C SER A 431 -27.41 -2.29 3.62
N VAL A 432 -26.29 -1.58 3.63
CA VAL A 432 -26.18 -0.26 3.01
C VAL A 432 -24.88 -0.24 2.22
N THR A 433 -25.03 -0.35 0.91
CA THR A 433 -24.00 -0.08 -0.09
C THR A 433 -23.63 1.39 0.00
N GLN A 434 -22.47 1.71 0.56
CA GLN A 434 -21.86 3.03 0.43
C GLN A 434 -20.74 2.94 -0.61
N ASN A 435 -20.95 3.62 -1.74
CA ASN A 435 -19.95 3.90 -2.75
C ASN A 435 -18.74 4.58 -2.10
N TYR A 436 -17.69 3.82 -1.84
CA TYR A 436 -16.38 4.37 -1.50
C TYR A 436 -15.71 4.85 -2.78
N LEU A 437 -15.80 6.16 -3.03
CA LEU A 437 -14.77 6.88 -3.77
C LEU A 437 -13.47 6.77 -2.95
N LEU A 438 -12.69 5.73 -3.24
CA LEU A 438 -11.34 5.58 -2.71
C LEU A 438 -10.44 6.63 -3.40
N ALA A 439 -10.30 7.78 -2.75
CA ALA A 439 -9.22 8.71 -3.00
C ALA A 439 -7.89 8.03 -2.64
N LEU A 440 -7.29 7.34 -3.62
CA LEU A 440 -5.95 6.76 -3.50
C LEU A 440 -4.91 7.87 -3.64
N GLY A 441 -4.68 8.59 -2.54
CA GLY A 441 -3.54 9.48 -2.37
C GLY A 441 -2.32 8.68 -1.94
N PHE A 442 -1.47 8.28 -2.88
CA PHE A 442 -0.09 7.90 -2.56
C PHE A 442 0.73 9.16 -2.33
N THR A 443 1.22 9.34 -1.11
CA THR A 443 2.24 10.33 -0.76
C THR A 443 3.54 10.01 -1.48
N LEU A 444 3.88 10.82 -2.49
CA LEU A 444 5.19 10.83 -3.12
C LEU A 444 6.21 11.38 -2.11
N VAL A 445 7.01 10.50 -1.50
CA VAL A 445 8.20 10.92 -0.75
C VAL A 445 9.24 11.33 -1.77
N THR A 446 9.37 12.63 -2.01
CA THR A 446 10.44 13.19 -2.83
C THR A 446 11.74 13.19 -2.02
N LEU A 447 12.61 12.20 -2.26
CA LEU A 447 13.97 12.21 -1.76
C LEU A 447 14.79 13.20 -2.59
N THR A 448 15.05 14.38 -2.06
CA THR A 448 15.94 15.37 -2.70
C THR A 448 17.40 14.95 -2.49
N ALA A 449 18.02 14.37 -3.51
CA ALA A 449 19.46 14.16 -3.56
C ALA A 449 20.17 15.52 -3.71
N GLY A 450 20.78 16.00 -2.62
CA GLY A 450 21.60 17.20 -2.59
C GLY A 450 22.95 16.99 -3.28
N ILE A 451 23.06 17.41 -4.55
CA ILE A 451 24.32 17.45 -5.29
C ILE A 451 25.11 18.70 -4.88
N TRP A 452 26.21 18.50 -4.17
CA TRP A 452 27.14 19.56 -3.74
C TRP A 452 28.11 19.91 -4.88
N LYS A 453 27.85 20.99 -5.62
CA LYS A 453 28.76 21.51 -6.66
C LYS A 453 29.68 22.58 -6.08
N ARG A 454 30.93 22.22 -5.78
CA ARG A 454 32.02 23.17 -5.42
C ARG A 454 32.23 24.18 -6.55
N ARG A 455 32.07 25.47 -6.25
CA ARG A 455 32.40 26.58 -7.15
C ARG A 455 33.82 27.06 -6.85
N LYS A 456 34.75 26.88 -7.80
CA LYS A 456 36.10 27.47 -7.80
C LYS A 456 35.96 29.01 -7.84
N VAL A 457 36.58 29.69 -6.88
CA VAL A 457 36.80 31.13 -6.91
C VAL A 457 38.07 31.39 -7.72
N SER A 458 37.94 32.13 -8.82
CA SER A 458 39.08 32.82 -9.44
C SER A 458 39.09 34.23 -8.85
N LYS A 459 40.20 34.58 -8.20
CA LYS A 459 40.59 35.97 -7.94
C LYS A 459 41.15 36.55 -9.24
N ASP A 460 41.00 37.86 -9.38
CA ASP A 460 41.83 38.71 -10.25
C ASP A 460 43.33 38.53 -9.97
#